data_AF-A0A0A2SU12-F1
#
_entry.id   AF-A0A0A2SU12-F1
#
_cell.length_a   1.000
_cell.length_b   1.000
_cell.length_c   1.000
_cell.angle_alpha   90.00
_cell.angle_beta   90.00
_cell.angle_gamma   90.00
#
_symmetry.space_group_name_H-M   'P 1'
#
loop_
_entity.id
_entity.type
_entity.pdbx_description
1 polymer ?
#
loop_
_entity_poly.entity_id
_entity_poly.type
_entity_poly.pdbx_seq_one_letter_code
_entity_poly.pdbx_strand_id
1 'polypeptide(L)'
;MINMKLKAALIVCLSVLTLGVYANSLSKETILQQCRDLSSLVASLVTSQEKRACAEKLALASMHIDTAIDWIIEDVYHAARQELDNASYALQYAELSSCNRYIQISHSKFEAQRLKNLL
;
A
#
# COMPACT_ATOMS: atom_id res chain seq x y z
N MET A 1 9.60 -50.67 -6.37
CA MET A 1 10.44 -49.86 -5.47
C MET A 1 10.33 -48.40 -5.86
N ILE A 2 9.47 -47.62 -5.19
CA ILE A 2 9.39 -46.17 -5.39
C ILE A 2 10.76 -45.59 -5.00
N ASN A 3 11.45 -45.06 -5.99
CA ASN A 3 12.84 -44.65 -5.96
C ASN A 3 13.08 -43.71 -4.75
N MET A 4 13.94 -44.11 -3.81
CA MET A 4 14.17 -43.35 -2.55
C MET A 4 14.59 -41.90 -2.81
N LYS A 5 15.19 -41.63 -3.99
CA LYS A 5 15.55 -40.30 -4.47
C LYS A 5 14.34 -39.39 -4.72
N LEU A 6 13.19 -39.93 -5.16
CA LEU A 6 11.97 -39.16 -5.38
C LEU A 6 11.36 -38.69 -4.06
N LYS A 7 11.38 -39.53 -3.02
CA LYS A 7 10.90 -39.16 -1.69
C LYS A 7 11.75 -38.06 -1.06
N ALA A 8 13.08 -38.17 -1.20
CA ALA A 8 14.00 -37.14 -0.70
C ALA A 8 13.80 -35.79 -1.40
N ALA A 9 13.65 -35.78 -2.73
CA ALA A 9 13.36 -34.58 -3.49
C ALA A 9 12.00 -33.96 -3.11
N LEU A 10 10.98 -34.80 -2.89
CA LEU A 10 9.65 -34.32 -2.48
C LEU A 10 9.70 -33.63 -1.11
N ILE A 11 10.43 -34.21 -0.14
CA ILE A 11 10.58 -33.65 1.22
C ILE A 11 11.33 -32.30 1.17
N VAL A 12 12.38 -32.19 0.36
CA VAL A 12 13.11 -30.92 0.18
C VAL A 12 12.21 -29.86 -0.46
N CYS A 13 11.48 -30.18 -1.51
CA CYS A 13 10.53 -29.25 -2.15
C CYS A 13 9.41 -28.81 -1.19
N LEU A 14 8.89 -29.73 -0.37
CA LEU A 14 7.87 -29.42 0.65
C LEU A 14 8.42 -28.49 1.74
N SER A 15 9.66 -28.67 2.18
CA SER A 15 10.28 -27.80 3.19
C SER A 15 10.51 -26.36 2.70
N VAL A 16 10.84 -26.17 1.42
CA VAL A 16 10.98 -24.85 0.79
C VAL A 16 9.60 -24.17 0.65
N LEU A 17 8.55 -24.93 0.33
CA LEU A 17 7.18 -24.40 0.23
C LEU A 17 6.63 -23.94 1.59
N THR A 18 6.96 -24.63 2.70
CA THR A 18 6.51 -24.23 4.05
C THR A 18 7.18 -22.96 4.57
N LEU A 19 8.40 -22.65 4.12
CA LEU A 19 9.08 -21.39 4.46
C LEU A 19 8.45 -20.18 3.76
N GLY A 20 7.79 -20.38 2.62
CA GLY A 20 7.04 -19.32 1.93
C GLY A 20 5.72 -18.95 2.60
N VAL A 21 5.14 -19.84 3.42
CA VAL A 21 3.84 -19.62 4.07
C VAL A 21 3.95 -18.68 5.30
N TYR A 22 5.10 -18.62 5.97
CA TYR A 22 5.35 -17.70 7.09
C TYR A 22 5.71 -16.27 6.67
N ALA A 23 5.93 -16.01 5.38
CA ALA A 23 6.17 -14.66 4.86
C ALA A 23 4.87 -13.85 4.63
N ASN A 24 3.70 -14.45 4.86
CA ASN A 24 2.42 -13.89 4.43
C ASN A 24 1.75 -12.97 5.44
N SER A 25 2.34 -12.75 6.62
CA SER A 25 1.93 -11.66 7.53
C SER A 25 2.97 -10.55 7.44
N LEU A 26 2.72 -9.54 6.61
CA LEU A 26 3.52 -8.32 6.61
C LEU A 26 3.46 -7.72 8.03
N SER A 27 4.61 -7.43 8.64
CA SER A 27 4.60 -6.90 10.01
C SER A 27 3.93 -5.52 10.05
N LYS A 28 3.32 -5.17 11.19
CA LYS A 28 2.73 -3.84 11.43
C LYS A 28 3.71 -2.73 11.06
N GLU A 29 4.98 -2.87 11.41
CA GLU A 29 6.06 -1.94 11.13
C GLU A 29 6.31 -1.78 9.63
N THR A 30 6.20 -2.88 8.87
CA THR A 30 6.37 -2.84 7.40
C THR A 30 5.22 -2.08 6.75
N ILE A 31 3.98 -2.30 7.21
CA ILE A 31 2.81 -1.55 6.71
C ILE A 31 2.94 -0.07 7.06
N LEU A 32 3.33 0.25 8.29
CA LEU A 32 3.57 1.63 8.72
C LEU A 32 4.62 2.33 7.87
N GLN A 33 5.73 1.65 7.56
CA GLN A 33 6.76 2.22 6.71
C GLN A 33 6.25 2.46 5.28
N GLN A 34 5.51 1.51 4.71
CA GLN A 34 4.93 1.68 3.37
C GLN A 34 3.90 2.81 3.32
N CYS A 35 3.08 3.00 4.36
CA CYS A 35 2.19 4.17 4.45
C CYS A 35 2.99 5.48 4.51
N ARG A 36 4.08 5.56 5.29
CA ARG A 36 4.94 6.76 5.37
C ARG A 36 5.57 7.10 4.04
N ASP A 37 6.13 6.09 3.36
CA ASP A 37 6.74 6.25 2.05
C ASP A 37 5.70 6.72 1.02
N LEU A 38 4.49 6.16 1.07
CA LEU A 38 3.38 6.56 0.20
C LEU A 38 2.92 7.99 0.48
N SER A 39 2.74 8.38 1.75
CA SER A 39 2.33 9.74 2.12
C SER A 39 3.36 10.77 1.63
N SER A 40 4.65 10.51 1.89
CA SER A 40 5.76 11.35 1.44
C SER A 40 5.80 11.49 -0.08
N LEU A 41 5.60 10.38 -0.81
CA LEU A 41 5.50 10.40 -2.26
C LEU A 41 4.35 11.30 -2.71
N VAL A 42 3.14 11.09 -2.19
CA VAL A 42 1.94 11.87 -2.59
C VAL A 42 2.11 13.35 -2.25
N ALA A 43 2.65 13.69 -1.07
CA ALA A 43 2.95 15.06 -0.68
C ALA A 43 3.94 15.73 -1.65
N SER A 44 4.97 15.00 -2.09
CA SER A 44 5.95 15.52 -3.06
C SER A 44 5.35 15.86 -4.43
N LEU A 45 4.21 15.25 -4.79
CA LEU A 45 3.52 15.54 -6.05
C LEU A 45 2.75 16.87 -6.03
N VAL A 46 2.42 17.39 -4.84
CA VAL A 46 1.59 18.61 -4.67
C VAL A 46 2.21 19.82 -5.36
N THR A 47 3.51 20.05 -5.15
CA THR A 47 4.22 21.22 -5.69
C THR A 47 4.43 21.18 -7.21
N SER A 48 4.25 19.99 -7.81
CA SER A 48 4.35 19.82 -9.26
C SER A 48 3.03 20.11 -10.02
N GLN A 49 1.97 20.47 -9.30
CA GLN A 49 0.66 20.72 -9.88
C GLN A 49 0.47 22.20 -10.24
N GLU A 50 0.04 22.46 -11.46
CA GLU A 50 -0.38 23.80 -11.90
C GLU A 50 -1.81 24.13 -11.47
N LYS A 51 -2.68 23.11 -11.42
CA LYS A 51 -4.08 23.25 -11.03
C LYS A 51 -4.19 23.16 -9.50
N ARG A 52 -4.71 24.23 -8.88
CA ARG A 52 -4.96 24.27 -7.43
C ARG A 52 -5.77 23.08 -6.91
N ALA A 53 -6.83 22.70 -7.63
CA ALA A 53 -7.65 21.53 -7.25
C ALA A 53 -6.86 20.22 -7.21
N CYS A 54 -5.87 20.04 -8.09
CA CYS A 54 -4.97 18.88 -8.07
C CYS A 54 -4.07 18.91 -6.83
N ALA A 55 -3.47 20.06 -6.54
CA ALA A 55 -2.64 20.24 -5.34
C ALA A 55 -3.43 19.94 -4.06
N GLU A 56 -4.65 20.48 -3.95
CA GLU A 56 -5.53 20.27 -2.80
C GLU A 56 -5.92 18.79 -2.64
N LYS A 57 -6.22 18.08 -3.74
CA LYS A 57 -6.60 16.66 -3.68
C LYS A 57 -5.43 15.75 -3.34
N LEU A 58 -4.24 16.04 -3.83
CA LEU A 58 -3.03 15.30 -3.45
C LEU A 58 -2.66 15.57 -1.98
N ALA A 59 -2.75 16.80 -1.51
CA ALA A 59 -2.54 17.12 -0.10
C ALA A 59 -3.55 16.39 0.80
N LEU A 60 -4.83 16.37 0.40
CA LEU A 60 -5.88 15.64 1.10
C LEU A 60 -5.60 14.12 1.14
N ALA A 61 -5.15 13.54 0.02
CA ALA A 61 -4.79 12.13 -0.02
C ALA A 61 -3.64 11.79 0.93
N SER A 62 -2.58 12.61 0.96
CA SER A 62 -1.46 12.45 1.89
C SER A 62 -1.91 12.56 3.35
N MET A 63 -2.76 13.54 3.68
CA MET A 63 -3.32 13.69 5.03
C MET A 63 -4.13 12.46 5.48
N HIS A 64 -4.93 11.87 4.59
CA HIS A 64 -5.66 10.64 4.89
C HIS A 64 -4.69 9.46 5.14
N ILE A 65 -3.60 9.35 4.37
CA ILE A 65 -2.58 8.31 4.60
C ILE A 65 -1.89 8.51 5.95
N ASP A 66 -1.56 9.76 6.30
CA ASP A 66 -0.97 10.10 7.61
C ASP A 66 -1.94 9.74 8.75
N THR A 67 -3.23 10.05 8.61
CA THR A 67 -4.24 9.67 9.60
C THR A 67 -4.38 8.15 9.71
N ALA A 68 -4.27 7.42 8.59
CA ALA A 68 -4.26 5.95 8.62
C ALA A 68 -3.07 5.39 9.41
N ILE A 69 -1.90 6.03 9.36
CA ILE A 69 -0.72 5.64 10.15
C ILE A 69 -1.05 5.70 11.64
N ASP A 70 -1.66 6.79 12.10
CA ASP A 70 -2.04 6.96 13.50
C ASP A 70 -3.02 5.86 13.95
N TRP A 71 -4.02 5.55 13.13
CA TRP A 71 -4.95 4.46 13.41
C TRP A 71 -4.30 3.07 13.44
N ILE A 72 -3.31 2.81 12.56
CA ILE A 72 -2.55 1.55 12.60
C ILE A 72 -1.73 1.47 13.89
N ILE A 73 -1.10 2.57 14.32
CA ILE A 73 -0.35 2.63 15.58
C ILE A 73 -1.25 2.26 16.76
N GLU A 74 -2.47 2.78 16.80
CA GLU A 74 -3.48 2.51 17.82
C GLU A 74 -4.22 1.17 17.66
N ASP A 75 -3.85 0.34 16.68
CA ASP A 75 -4.49 -0.94 16.36
C ASP A 75 -5.99 -0.82 15.99
N VAL A 76 -6.41 0.35 15.49
CA VAL A 76 -7.77 0.65 15.04
C VAL A 76 -7.89 0.43 13.52
N TYR A 77 -7.74 -0.83 13.09
CA TYR A 77 -7.61 -1.19 11.67
C TYR A 77 -8.81 -0.82 10.80
N HIS A 78 -10.03 -0.81 11.33
CA HIS A 78 -11.22 -0.43 10.57
C HIS A 78 -11.18 1.05 10.16
N ALA A 79 -10.75 1.94 11.06
CA ALA A 79 -10.59 3.36 10.80
C ALA A 79 -9.43 3.60 9.82
N ALA A 80 -8.31 2.89 10.00
CA ALA A 80 -7.19 2.94 9.07
C ALA A 80 -7.58 2.55 7.63
N ARG A 81 -8.38 1.47 7.46
CA ARG A 81 -8.90 1.06 6.16
C ARG A 81 -9.78 2.13 5.53
N GLN A 82 -10.63 2.79 6.32
CA GLN A 82 -11.48 3.88 5.84
C GLN A 82 -10.66 5.07 5.36
N GLU A 83 -9.61 5.45 6.09
CA GLU A 83 -8.72 6.55 5.67
C GLU A 83 -7.94 6.20 4.39
N LEU A 84 -7.45 4.97 4.24
CA LEU A 84 -6.81 4.54 2.98
C LEU A 84 -7.79 4.51 1.79
N ASP A 85 -9.08 4.26 2.04
CA ASP A 85 -10.12 4.35 1.02
C ASP A 85 -10.39 5.80 0.62
N ASN A 86 -10.48 6.71 1.60
CA ASN A 86 -10.59 8.16 1.37
C ASN A 86 -9.40 8.70 0.55
N ALA A 87 -8.18 8.28 0.89
CA ALA A 87 -6.98 8.61 0.13
C ALA A 87 -7.08 8.10 -1.32
N SER A 88 -7.56 6.87 -1.51
CA SER A 88 -7.76 6.28 -2.83
C SER A 88 -8.78 7.06 -3.67
N TYR A 89 -9.87 7.54 -3.07
CA TYR A 89 -10.84 8.39 -3.76
C TYR A 89 -10.28 9.75 -4.15
N ALA A 90 -9.48 10.39 -3.28
CA ALA A 90 -8.82 11.65 -3.59
C ALA A 90 -7.81 11.48 -4.75
N LEU A 91 -7.04 10.39 -4.76
CA LEU A 91 -6.12 10.05 -5.85
C LEU A 91 -6.85 9.72 -7.15
N GLN A 92 -7.97 8.99 -7.09
CA GLN A 92 -8.82 8.71 -8.25
C GLN A 92 -9.37 9.99 -8.87
N TYR A 93 -9.78 10.95 -8.04
CA TYR A 93 -10.21 12.26 -8.53
C TYR A 93 -9.07 12.99 -9.25
N ALA A 94 -7.87 12.98 -8.66
CA ALA A 94 -6.69 13.61 -9.28
C ALA A 94 -6.33 12.97 -10.64
N GLU A 95 -6.43 11.64 -10.72
CA GLU A 95 -6.24 10.89 -11.96
C GLU A 95 -7.24 11.31 -13.05
N LEU A 96 -8.53 11.37 -12.72
CA LEU A 96 -9.61 11.76 -13.65
C LEU A 96 -9.57 13.24 -14.04
N SER A 97 -8.99 14.09 -13.18
CA SER A 97 -8.90 15.55 -13.41
C SER A 97 -7.71 15.96 -14.28
N SER A 98 -6.99 14.99 -14.85
CA SER A 98 -5.78 15.22 -15.65
C SER A 98 -4.77 16.09 -14.89
N CYS A 99 -4.45 15.69 -13.66
CA CYS A 99 -3.38 16.27 -12.87
C CYS A 99 -2.01 15.89 -13.44
N ASN A 100 -0.99 16.71 -13.20
CA ASN A 100 0.38 16.40 -13.60
C ASN A 100 0.87 15.14 -12.86
N ARG A 101 1.84 14.42 -13.43
CA ARG A 101 2.40 13.18 -12.84
C ARG A 101 1.39 12.04 -12.73
N TYR A 102 0.52 11.89 -13.74
CA TYR A 102 -0.51 10.85 -13.82
C TYR A 102 -0.01 9.45 -13.39
N ILE A 103 1.14 9.01 -13.90
CA ILE A 103 1.68 7.68 -13.62
C ILE A 103 1.95 7.50 -12.11
N GLN A 104 2.58 8.48 -11.47
CA GLN A 104 2.83 8.45 -10.02
C GLN A 104 1.52 8.48 -9.22
N ILE A 105 0.51 9.23 -9.68
CA ILE A 105 -0.80 9.29 -9.03
C ILE A 105 -1.51 7.93 -9.12
N SER A 106 -1.54 7.33 -10.31
CA SER A 106 -2.17 6.03 -10.54
C SER A 106 -1.48 4.92 -9.73
N HIS A 107 -0.14 4.94 -9.66
CA HIS A 107 0.64 4.05 -8.81
C HIS A 107 0.32 4.26 -7.32
N SER A 108 0.26 5.51 -6.87
CA SER A 108 -0.06 5.83 -5.46
C SER A 108 -1.46 5.34 -5.08
N LYS A 109 -2.43 5.44 -5.99
CA LYS A 109 -3.80 4.92 -5.80
C LYS A 109 -3.78 3.40 -5.63
N PHE A 110 -3.04 2.70 -6.49
CA PHE A 110 -2.89 1.25 -6.40
C PHE A 110 -2.24 0.83 -5.06
N GLU A 111 -1.18 1.51 -4.64
CA GLU A 111 -0.52 1.23 -3.35
C GLU A 111 -1.44 1.49 -2.15
N ALA A 112 -2.22 2.58 -2.16
CA ALA A 112 -3.21 2.83 -1.12
C ALA A 112 -4.24 1.70 -1.00
N GLN A 113 -4.75 1.21 -2.14
CA GLN A 113 -5.67 0.06 -2.18
C GLN A 113 -5.00 -1.23 -1.71
N ARG A 114 -3.74 -1.46 -2.09
CA ARG A 114 -2.95 -2.62 -1.65
C ARG A 114 -2.79 -2.62 -0.13
N LEU A 115 -2.37 -1.49 0.45
CA LEU A 115 -2.21 -1.32 1.89
C LEU A 115 -3.53 -1.52 2.64
N LYS A 116 -4.64 -0.99 2.10
CA LYS A 116 -5.98 -1.21 2.66
C LYS A 116 -6.34 -2.69 2.77
N ASN A 117 -5.96 -3.49 1.76
CA ASN A 117 -6.25 -4.92 1.73
C ASN A 117 -5.32 -5.76 2.63
N LEU A 118 -4.19 -5.20 3.06
CA LEU A 118 -3.24 -5.84 3.98
C LEU A 118 -3.59 -5.62 5.45
N LEU A 119 -4.24 -4.49 5.76
CA LEU A 119 -4.90 -4.25 7.05
C LEU A 119 -6.13 -5.12 7.19
#